data_AF-A0A670YHE2-F1
#
_entry.id   AF-A0A670YHE2-F1
#
_cell.length_a   1.000
_cell.length_b   1.000
_cell.length_c   1.000
_cell.angle_alpha   90.00
_cell.angle_beta   90.00
_cell.angle_gamma   90.00
#
_symmetry.space_group_name_H-M   'P 1'
#
loop_
_entity.id
_entity.type
_entity.pdbx_description
1 polymer ?
#
loop_
_entity_poly.entity_id
_entity_poly.type
_entity_poly.pdbx_seq_one_letter_code
_entity_poly.pdbx_strand_id
1 'polypeptide(L)'
;MLVRCKRRLGLNVLGCGKYVNLPIGWTEAIMLSQCKGEISEEALEILGISLDHAPIAPEHISILFFVAECILYKLCYDAAQKPYLFSCEIKLLKLGFLVFLRILLLYLFGYQRFSKEHKSRLHTGLKALAACEMCYQLYPNILFMVQFMLKAGEIICETAVVFESQLESQKNLEEMEEETLHDTVGSM
;
A
#
# COMPACT_ATOMS: atom_id res chain seq x y z
N MET A 1 -2.16 -13.57 -21.00
CA MET A 1 -1.90 -13.58 -19.54
C MET A 1 -3.15 -13.16 -18.76
N LEU A 2 -3.71 -11.99 -19.08
CA LEU A 2 -4.87 -11.39 -18.39
C LEU A 2 -6.13 -12.28 -18.30
N VAL A 3 -6.48 -12.99 -19.38
CA VAL A 3 -7.61 -13.96 -19.38
C VAL A 3 -7.42 -15.08 -18.35
N ARG A 4 -6.19 -15.59 -18.20
CA ARG A 4 -5.87 -16.63 -17.20
C ARG A 4 -5.91 -16.05 -15.79
N CYS A 5 -5.40 -14.83 -15.61
CA CYS A 5 -5.48 -14.10 -14.34
C CYS A 5 -6.94 -13.89 -13.91
N LYS A 6 -7.82 -13.38 -14.78
CA LYS A 6 -9.27 -13.22 -14.50
C LYS A 6 -9.95 -14.50 -14.00
N ARG A 7 -9.60 -15.66 -14.60
CA ARG A 7 -10.14 -16.96 -14.16
C ARG A 7 -9.66 -17.33 -12.76
N ARG A 8 -8.38 -17.10 -12.45
CA ARG A 8 -7.79 -17.35 -11.12
C ARG A 8 -8.29 -16.40 -10.05
N LEU A 9 -8.67 -15.17 -10.42
CA LEU A 9 -9.27 -14.16 -9.54
C LEU A 9 -10.72 -14.46 -9.16
N GLY A 10 -11.39 -15.39 -9.87
CA GLY A 10 -12.75 -15.80 -9.54
C GLY A 10 -13.79 -14.69 -9.65
N LEU A 11 -13.60 -13.73 -10.56
CA LEU A 11 -14.42 -12.50 -10.66
C LEU A 11 -15.93 -12.76 -10.74
N ASN A 12 -16.34 -13.79 -11.49
CA ASN A 12 -17.75 -14.13 -11.69
C ASN A 12 -18.30 -15.16 -10.68
N VAL A 13 -17.47 -15.62 -9.75
CA VAL A 13 -17.77 -16.71 -8.82
C VAL A 13 -17.40 -16.34 -7.37
N LEU A 14 -17.30 -15.03 -7.09
CA LEU A 14 -17.02 -14.46 -5.76
C LEU A 14 -15.75 -15.05 -5.12
N GLY A 15 -14.72 -15.31 -5.93
CA GLY A 15 -13.47 -15.88 -5.43
C GLY A 15 -13.54 -17.36 -5.03
N CYS A 16 -14.59 -18.09 -5.41
CA CYS A 16 -14.78 -19.50 -5.09
C CYS A 16 -14.90 -20.37 -6.36
N GLY A 17 -14.16 -21.47 -6.46
CA GLY A 17 -14.38 -22.45 -7.53
C GLY A 17 -13.15 -23.24 -7.91
N LYS A 18 -13.36 -24.30 -8.70
CA LYS A 18 -12.32 -25.28 -9.08
C LYS A 18 -11.07 -24.68 -9.72
N TYR A 19 -11.21 -23.55 -10.41
CA TYR A 19 -10.12 -22.90 -11.15
C TYR A 19 -9.68 -21.58 -10.51
N VAL A 20 -10.25 -21.24 -9.36
CA VAL A 20 -9.89 -20.03 -8.61
C VAL A 20 -8.65 -20.35 -7.80
N ASN A 21 -7.66 -19.46 -7.88
CA ASN A 21 -6.47 -19.49 -7.06
C ASN A 21 -6.11 -18.04 -6.76
N LEU A 22 -6.68 -17.52 -5.66
CA LEU A 22 -6.56 -16.11 -5.28
C LEU A 22 -5.10 -15.71 -5.03
N PRO A 23 -4.26 -16.50 -4.32
CA PRO A 23 -2.85 -16.14 -4.15
C PRO A 23 -2.11 -15.92 -5.48
N ILE A 24 -2.26 -16.83 -6.43
CA ILE A 24 -1.62 -16.69 -7.75
C ILE A 24 -2.27 -15.54 -8.54
N GLY A 25 -3.60 -15.45 -8.53
CA GLY A 25 -4.36 -14.43 -9.24
C GLY A 25 -3.97 -13.02 -8.80
N TRP A 26 -3.93 -12.75 -7.49
CA TRP A 26 -3.54 -11.45 -6.95
C TRP A 26 -2.07 -11.14 -7.22
N THR A 27 -1.18 -12.14 -7.13
CA THR A 27 0.25 -11.97 -7.53
C THR A 27 0.36 -11.54 -8.99
N GLU A 28 -0.32 -12.23 -9.90
CA GLU A 28 -0.26 -11.91 -11.32
C GLU A 28 -0.87 -10.54 -11.60
N ALA A 29 -2.01 -10.21 -10.98
CA ALA A 29 -2.68 -8.93 -11.20
C ALA A 29 -1.84 -7.75 -10.68
N ILE A 30 -1.25 -7.85 -9.48
CA ILE A 30 -0.40 -6.76 -8.96
C ILE A 30 0.87 -6.59 -9.80
N MET A 31 1.46 -7.68 -10.29
CA MET A 31 2.62 -7.60 -11.20
C MET A 31 2.24 -6.97 -12.55
N LEU A 32 1.11 -7.34 -13.14
CA LEU A 32 0.61 -6.75 -14.39
C LEU A 32 0.28 -5.26 -14.22
N SER A 33 -0.15 -4.84 -13.03
CA SER A 33 -0.39 -3.43 -12.72
C SER A 33 0.88 -2.56 -12.79
N GLN A 34 2.06 -3.17 -12.73
CA GLN A 34 3.35 -2.50 -12.86
C GLN A 34 3.81 -2.33 -14.32
N CYS A 35 3.13 -2.97 -15.27
CA CYS A 35 3.41 -2.79 -16.69
C CYS A 35 2.97 -1.39 -17.19
N LYS A 36 3.41 -1.00 -18.38
CA LYS A 36 2.97 0.24 -19.04
C LYS A 36 1.72 0.00 -19.90
N GLY A 37 0.90 1.04 -20.06
CA GLY A 37 -0.27 1.02 -20.94
C GLY A 37 -1.54 0.44 -20.31
N GLU A 38 -2.53 0.15 -21.16
CA GLU A 38 -3.90 -0.25 -20.76
C GLU A 38 -3.94 -1.50 -19.86
N ILE A 39 -2.95 -2.39 -20.00
CA ILE A 39 -2.82 -3.60 -19.18
C ILE A 39 -2.69 -3.25 -17.69
N SER A 40 -2.05 -2.13 -17.35
CA SER A 40 -1.90 -1.68 -15.96
C SER A 40 -3.26 -1.35 -15.34
N GLU A 41 -4.04 -0.54 -16.06
CA GLU A 41 -5.35 -0.06 -15.62
C GLU A 41 -6.34 -1.21 -15.49
N GLU A 42 -6.38 -2.11 -16.47
CA GLU A 42 -7.24 -3.30 -16.42
C GLU A 42 -6.83 -4.24 -15.27
N ALA A 43 -5.52 -4.40 -15.03
CA ALA A 43 -5.01 -5.22 -13.94
C ALA A 43 -5.38 -4.67 -12.55
N LEU A 44 -5.31 -3.35 -12.35
CA LEU A 44 -5.75 -2.70 -11.12
C LEU A 44 -7.25 -2.89 -10.89
N GLU A 45 -8.06 -2.75 -11.94
CA GLU A 45 -9.51 -2.89 -11.87
C GLU A 45 -9.93 -4.31 -11.48
N ILE A 46 -9.42 -5.34 -12.18
CA ILE A 46 -9.76 -6.74 -11.85
C ILE A 46 -9.23 -7.17 -10.48
N LEU A 47 -8.09 -6.62 -10.05
CA LEU A 47 -7.56 -6.87 -8.71
C LEU A 47 -8.48 -6.29 -7.66
N GLY A 48 -8.95 -5.05 -7.86
CA GLY A 48 -9.93 -4.40 -6.99
C GLY A 48 -11.22 -5.21 -6.84
N ILE A 49 -11.82 -5.64 -7.96
CA ILE A 49 -13.05 -6.45 -7.96
C ILE A 49 -12.84 -7.78 -7.20
N SER A 50 -11.72 -8.45 -7.46
CA SER A 50 -11.41 -9.72 -6.80
C SER A 50 -11.20 -9.56 -5.29
N LEU A 51 -10.45 -8.52 -4.90
CA LEU A 51 -10.22 -8.19 -3.49
C LEU A 51 -11.48 -7.69 -2.78
N ASP A 52 -12.52 -7.26 -3.46
CA ASP A 52 -13.76 -6.83 -2.79
C ASP A 52 -14.62 -8.04 -2.42
N HIS A 53 -14.79 -8.97 -3.36
CA HIS A 53 -15.73 -10.08 -3.20
C HIS A 53 -15.12 -11.40 -2.72
N ALA A 54 -13.79 -11.58 -2.78
CA ALA A 54 -13.16 -12.82 -2.35
C ALA A 54 -13.43 -13.10 -0.85
N PRO A 55 -13.51 -14.38 -0.43
CA PRO A 55 -13.65 -14.74 0.97
C PRO A 55 -12.42 -14.34 1.79
N ILE A 56 -12.63 -14.04 3.07
CA ILE A 56 -11.57 -13.83 4.04
C ILE A 56 -11.11 -15.20 4.52
N ALA A 57 -9.83 -15.52 4.35
CA ALA A 57 -9.27 -16.81 4.69
C ALA A 57 -7.78 -16.68 5.09
N PRO A 58 -7.30 -17.45 6.07
CA PRO A 58 -5.93 -17.31 6.59
C PRO A 58 -4.84 -17.65 5.57
N GLU A 59 -5.13 -18.49 4.56
CA GLU A 59 -4.22 -18.76 3.44
C GLU A 59 -3.88 -17.51 2.61
N HIS A 60 -4.67 -16.45 2.74
CA HIS A 60 -4.46 -15.20 2.02
C HIS A 60 -3.43 -14.27 2.70
N ILE A 61 -3.00 -14.56 3.93
CA ILE A 61 -2.15 -13.66 4.72
C ILE A 61 -0.88 -13.27 3.93
N SER A 62 -0.07 -14.24 3.52
CA SER A 62 1.22 -13.94 2.87
C SER A 62 1.06 -13.14 1.58
N ILE A 63 0.03 -13.46 0.77
CA ILE A 63 -0.21 -12.73 -0.48
C ILE A 63 -0.73 -11.31 -0.23
N LEU A 64 -1.56 -11.10 0.79
CA LEU A 64 -2.06 -9.76 1.11
C LEU A 64 -0.92 -8.84 1.55
N PHE A 65 0.03 -9.33 2.36
CA PHE A 65 1.24 -8.57 2.71
C PHE A 65 2.07 -8.23 1.47
N PHE A 66 2.30 -9.21 0.60
CA PHE A 66 3.02 -8.96 -0.66
C PHE A 66 2.34 -7.89 -1.52
N VAL A 67 1.02 -7.95 -1.69
CA VAL A 67 0.26 -6.95 -2.46
C VAL A 67 0.33 -5.58 -1.78
N ALA A 68 0.21 -5.51 -0.45
CA ALA A 68 0.33 -4.27 0.31
C ALA A 68 1.70 -3.61 0.08
N GLU A 69 2.77 -4.39 0.12
CA GLU A 69 4.12 -3.89 -0.13
C GLU A 69 4.29 -3.33 -1.55
N CYS A 70 3.77 -4.03 -2.57
CA CYS A 70 3.80 -3.53 -3.95
C CYS A 70 3.04 -2.20 -4.11
N ILE A 71 1.91 -2.06 -3.41
CA ILE A 71 1.11 -0.83 -3.43
C ILE A 71 1.87 0.31 -2.74
N LEU A 72 2.39 0.08 -1.52
CA LEU A 72 3.14 1.07 -0.76
C LEU A 72 4.38 1.55 -1.52
N TYR A 73 5.14 0.61 -2.09
CA TYR A 73 6.32 0.93 -2.89
C TYR A 73 5.98 1.88 -4.04
N LYS A 74 4.89 1.59 -4.78
CA LYS A 74 4.48 2.41 -5.93
C LYS A 74 3.97 3.79 -5.51
N LEU A 75 3.15 3.85 -4.46
CA LEU A 75 2.63 5.11 -3.93
C LEU A 75 3.76 6.04 -3.50
N CYS A 76 4.73 5.53 -2.74
CA CYS A 76 5.85 6.35 -2.24
C CYS A 76 6.80 6.77 -3.37
N TYR A 77 7.01 5.91 -4.37
CA TYR A 77 7.82 6.24 -5.54
C TYR A 77 7.19 7.37 -6.38
N ASP A 78 5.87 7.33 -6.60
CA ASP A 78 5.16 8.34 -7.40
C ASP A 78 4.94 9.65 -6.62
N ALA A 79 4.58 9.58 -5.33
CA ALA A 79 4.29 10.75 -4.49
C ALA A 79 5.52 11.68 -4.31
N ALA A 80 6.73 11.11 -4.29
CA ALA A 80 7.97 11.90 -4.21
C ALA A 80 8.24 12.77 -5.44
N GLN A 81 7.58 12.52 -6.58
CA GLN A 81 7.98 13.11 -7.86
C GLN A 81 7.01 14.16 -8.42
N LYS A 82 5.77 14.28 -7.90
CA LYS A 82 4.70 14.99 -8.65
C LYS A 82 3.78 15.83 -7.74
N PRO A 83 3.40 17.05 -8.17
CA PRO A 83 2.55 17.96 -7.38
C PRO A 83 1.03 17.72 -7.54
N TYR A 84 0.61 16.73 -8.33
CA TYR A 84 -0.81 16.45 -8.63
C TYR A 84 -1.14 14.98 -8.47
N LEU A 85 -2.39 14.70 -8.09
CA LEU A 85 -2.91 13.35 -7.86
C LEU A 85 -3.33 12.68 -9.18
N PHE A 86 -2.73 11.53 -9.52
CA PHE A 86 -3.05 10.80 -10.75
C PHE A 86 -4.17 9.76 -10.55
N SER A 87 -4.88 9.44 -11.63
CA SER A 87 -5.93 8.39 -11.63
C SER A 87 -5.39 7.03 -11.15
N CYS A 88 -4.17 6.66 -11.57
CA CYS A 88 -3.53 5.41 -11.16
C CYS A 88 -3.24 5.39 -9.64
N GLU A 89 -2.82 6.52 -9.09
CA GLU A 89 -2.56 6.71 -7.65
C GLU A 89 -3.85 6.60 -6.83
N ILE A 90 -4.95 7.21 -7.29
CA ILE A 90 -6.27 7.06 -6.67
C ILE A 90 -6.71 5.58 -6.66
N LYS A 91 -6.51 4.87 -7.78
CA LYS A 91 -6.84 3.43 -7.86
C LYS A 91 -5.98 2.60 -6.92
N LEU A 92 -4.68 2.90 -6.83
CA LEU A 92 -3.76 2.23 -5.91
C LEU A 92 -4.11 2.49 -4.45
N LEU A 93 -4.51 3.71 -4.08
CA LEU A 93 -4.95 4.04 -2.72
C LEU A 93 -6.23 3.30 -2.34
N LYS A 94 -7.20 3.21 -3.27
CA LYS A 94 -8.40 2.39 -3.06
C LYS A 94 -8.06 0.90 -2.87
N LEU A 95 -7.14 0.36 -3.68
CA LEU A 95 -6.66 -1.01 -3.50
C LEU A 95 -5.92 -1.16 -2.17
N GLY A 96 -5.06 -0.21 -1.81
CA GLY A 96 -4.32 -0.20 -0.55
C GLY A 96 -5.26 -0.24 0.64
N PHE A 97 -6.26 0.64 0.66
CA PHE A 97 -7.32 0.64 1.67
C PHE A 97 -7.97 -0.74 1.81
N LEU A 98 -8.37 -1.37 0.70
CA LEU A 98 -9.04 -2.67 0.70
C LEU A 98 -8.13 -3.80 1.20
N VAL A 99 -6.85 -3.80 0.79
CA VAL A 99 -5.85 -4.78 1.25
C VAL A 99 -5.62 -4.64 2.74
N PHE A 100 -5.40 -3.41 3.24
CA PHE A 100 -5.21 -3.14 4.66
C PHE A 100 -6.44 -3.52 5.49
N LEU A 101 -7.65 -3.26 4.99
CA LEU A 101 -8.88 -3.70 5.64
C LEU A 101 -8.94 -5.23 5.75
N ARG A 102 -8.59 -5.96 4.70
CA ARG A 102 -8.58 -7.44 4.71
C ARG A 102 -7.53 -7.98 5.69
N ILE A 103 -6.33 -7.40 5.73
CA ILE A 103 -5.30 -7.79 6.71
C ILE A 103 -5.77 -7.49 8.13
N LEU A 104 -6.38 -6.32 8.37
CA LEU A 104 -6.91 -5.95 9.67
C LEU A 104 -8.02 -6.90 10.13
N LEU A 105 -8.94 -7.30 9.26
CA LEU A 105 -9.97 -8.29 9.58
C LEU A 105 -9.36 -9.64 9.95
N LEU A 106 -8.34 -10.10 9.22
CA LEU A 106 -7.60 -11.33 9.56
C LEU A 106 -6.88 -11.21 10.91
N TYR A 107 -6.32 -10.03 11.23
CA TYR A 107 -5.72 -9.73 12.53
C TYR A 107 -6.76 -9.82 13.65
N LEU A 108 -7.93 -9.18 13.47
CA LEU A 108 -9.01 -9.13 14.46
C LEU A 108 -9.67 -10.50 14.68
N PHE A 109 -9.72 -11.36 13.66
CA PHE A 109 -10.20 -12.75 13.81
C PHE A 109 -9.22 -13.67 14.56
N GLY A 110 -8.06 -13.17 14.97
CA GLY A 110 -7.09 -13.94 15.75
C GLY A 110 -6.22 -14.86 14.91
N TYR A 111 -6.15 -14.68 13.58
CA TYR A 111 -5.25 -15.43 12.71
C TYR A 111 -3.79 -14.93 12.79
N GLN A 112 -3.31 -14.56 13.98
CA GLN A 112 -2.09 -13.79 14.30
C GLN A 112 -0.74 -14.43 13.92
N ARG A 113 -0.70 -15.37 12.97
CA ARG A 113 0.54 -15.94 12.42
C ARG A 113 1.21 -15.01 11.40
N PHE A 114 1.25 -13.71 11.67
CA PHE A 114 2.03 -12.79 10.84
C PHE A 114 3.51 -13.03 11.16
N SER A 115 4.29 -13.36 10.12
CA SER A 115 5.74 -13.51 10.29
C SER A 115 6.34 -12.15 10.70
N LYS A 116 7.42 -12.19 11.49
CA LYS A 116 8.17 -10.97 11.83
C LYS A 116 8.66 -10.25 10.58
N GLU A 117 9.01 -11.01 9.54
CA GLU A 117 9.43 -10.48 8.25
C GLU A 117 8.31 -9.67 7.58
N HIS A 118 7.09 -10.22 7.51
CA HIS A 118 5.93 -9.52 6.95
C HIS A 118 5.66 -8.20 7.68
N LYS A 119 5.68 -8.22 9.03
CA LYS A 119 5.50 -7.00 9.84
C LYS A 119 6.61 -5.96 9.56
N SER A 120 7.86 -6.40 9.51
CA SER A 120 9.01 -5.51 9.27
C SER A 120 8.94 -4.84 7.89
N ARG A 121 8.66 -5.61 6.83
CA ARG A 121 8.57 -5.07 5.46
C ARG A 121 7.39 -4.11 5.30
N LEU A 122 6.24 -4.47 5.88
CA LEU A 122 5.07 -3.60 5.90
C LEU A 122 5.36 -2.28 6.63
N HIS A 123 6.01 -2.36 7.79
CA HIS A 123 6.38 -1.19 8.60
C HIS A 123 7.30 -0.22 7.84
N THR A 124 8.30 -0.72 7.10
CA THR A 124 9.15 0.11 6.24
C THR A 124 8.33 0.88 5.19
N GLY A 125 7.42 0.19 4.49
CA GLY A 125 6.55 0.85 3.52
C GLY A 125 5.59 1.87 4.13
N LEU A 126 5.12 1.61 5.36
CA LEU A 126 4.24 2.50 6.10
C LEU A 126 4.95 3.79 6.56
N LYS A 127 6.22 3.70 6.98
CA LYS A 127 7.03 4.90 7.28
C LYS A 127 7.17 5.81 6.07
N ALA A 128 7.43 5.24 4.90
CA ALA A 128 7.52 5.99 3.66
C ALA A 128 6.17 6.63 3.29
N LEU A 129 5.05 5.92 3.47
CA LEU A 129 3.72 6.49 3.23
C LEU A 129 3.40 7.65 4.18
N ALA A 130 3.78 7.54 5.46
CA ALA A 130 3.59 8.60 6.44
C ALA A 130 4.35 9.88 6.05
N ALA A 131 5.59 9.74 5.56
CA ALA A 131 6.36 10.87 5.05
C ALA A 131 5.67 11.57 3.86
N CYS A 132 4.89 10.83 3.06
CA CYS A 132 4.13 11.36 1.93
C CYS A 132 2.70 11.82 2.29
N GLU A 133 2.25 11.72 3.54
CA GLU A 133 0.86 12.02 3.92
C GLU A 133 0.45 13.46 3.54
N MET A 134 1.38 14.41 3.70
CA MET A 134 1.17 15.82 3.39
C MET A 134 0.74 16.08 1.94
N CYS A 135 1.16 15.23 1.00
CA CYS A 135 0.79 15.33 -0.42
C CYS A 135 -0.73 15.19 -0.65
N TYR A 136 -1.44 14.58 0.29
CA TYR A 136 -2.86 14.25 0.16
C TYR A 136 -3.80 15.21 0.89
N GLN A 137 -3.28 16.24 1.58
CA GLN A 137 -4.08 17.16 2.40
C GLN A 137 -5.21 17.86 1.64
N LEU A 138 -5.02 18.14 0.34
CA LEU A 138 -6.01 18.79 -0.51
C LEU A 138 -7.17 17.85 -0.93
N TYR A 139 -7.08 16.56 -0.62
CA TYR A 139 -8.03 15.53 -1.07
C TYR A 139 -8.56 14.72 0.12
N PRO A 140 -9.60 15.18 0.84
CA PRO A 140 -10.03 14.59 2.12
C PRO A 140 -10.33 13.07 2.06
N ASN A 141 -10.99 12.62 0.98
CA ASN A 141 -11.31 11.20 0.81
C ASN A 141 -10.05 10.33 0.61
N ILE A 142 -9.02 10.90 0.00
CA ILE A 142 -7.76 10.21 -0.29
C ILE A 142 -6.88 10.22 0.96
N LEU A 143 -6.80 11.36 1.64
CA LEU A 143 -6.16 11.48 2.94
C LEU A 143 -6.73 10.47 3.94
N PHE A 144 -8.06 10.32 3.98
CA PHE A 144 -8.70 9.30 4.83
C PHE A 144 -8.20 7.88 4.51
N MET A 145 -8.05 7.51 3.24
CA MET A 145 -7.52 6.19 2.85
C MET A 145 -6.08 6.00 3.35
N VAL A 146 -5.24 7.03 3.19
CA VAL A 146 -3.85 7.02 3.68
C VAL A 146 -3.82 6.85 5.20
N GLN A 147 -4.58 7.66 5.93
CA GLN A 147 -4.65 7.59 7.40
C GLN A 147 -5.21 6.26 7.88
N PHE A 148 -6.19 5.70 7.19
CA PHE A 148 -6.70 4.36 7.49
C PHE A 148 -5.60 3.31 7.31
N MET A 149 -4.87 3.33 6.19
CA MET A 149 -3.78 2.39 5.93
C MET A 149 -2.68 2.51 7.00
N LEU A 150 -2.28 3.74 7.35
CA LEU A 150 -1.33 4.00 8.43
C LEU A 150 -1.84 3.41 9.75
N LYS A 151 -3.08 3.71 10.13
CA LYS A 151 -3.63 3.28 11.42
C LYS A 151 -3.84 1.77 11.51
N ALA A 152 -4.34 1.15 10.45
CA ALA A 152 -4.44 -0.30 10.36
C ALA A 152 -3.05 -0.94 10.46
N GLY A 153 -2.06 -0.36 9.77
CA GLY A 153 -0.66 -0.76 9.82
C GLY A 153 -0.06 -0.73 11.23
N GLU A 154 -0.31 0.34 12.00
CA GLU A 154 0.14 0.43 13.40
C GLU A 154 -0.41 -0.70 14.27
N ILE A 155 -1.70 -1.01 14.11
CA ILE A 155 -2.36 -2.10 14.84
C ILE A 155 -1.75 -3.45 14.46
N ILE A 156 -1.56 -3.70 13.15
CA ILE A 156 -1.02 -4.96 12.62
C ILE A 156 0.44 -5.16 13.04
N CYS A 157 1.25 -4.11 12.98
CA CYS A 157 2.67 -4.14 13.32
C CYS A 157 2.91 -4.09 14.83
N GLU A 158 1.91 -3.71 15.63
CA GLU A 158 2.06 -3.44 17.07
C GLU A 158 3.14 -2.37 17.34
N THR A 159 3.23 -1.36 16.46
CA THR A 159 4.26 -0.31 16.51
C THR A 159 3.66 1.02 16.06
N ALA A 160 4.00 2.10 16.75
CA ALA A 160 3.58 3.45 16.38
C ALA A 160 4.37 3.93 15.15
N VAL A 161 3.70 4.02 13.99
CA VAL A 161 4.32 4.43 12.71
C VAL A 161 4.38 5.96 12.62
N VAL A 162 3.33 6.63 13.10
CA VAL A 162 3.17 8.09 12.96
C VAL A 162 4.15 8.86 13.86
N PHE A 163 4.47 8.33 15.05
CA PHE A 163 5.39 9.01 15.98
C PHE A 163 6.85 8.97 15.52
N GLU A 164 7.29 7.87 14.88
CA GLU A 164 8.68 7.73 14.43
C GLU A 164 8.96 8.54 13.16
N SER A 165 8.00 8.61 12.23
CA SER A 165 8.13 9.39 11.00
C SER A 165 8.13 10.90 11.24
N GLN A 166 7.32 11.40 12.18
CA GLN A 166 7.38 12.81 12.59
C GLN A 166 8.74 13.19 13.16
N LEU A 167 9.34 12.32 13.98
CA LEU A 167 10.66 12.54 14.57
C LEU A 167 11.78 12.52 13.50
N GLU A 168 11.71 11.61 12.53
CA GLU A 168 12.66 11.57 11.40
C GLU A 168 12.49 12.81 10.50
N SER A 169 11.26 13.24 10.23
CA SER A 169 11.00 14.45 9.43
C SER A 169 11.48 15.75 10.10
N GLN A 170 11.36 15.86 11.43
CA GLN A 170 11.86 17.02 12.19
C GLN A 170 13.38 17.07 12.19
N LYS A 171 14.06 15.93 12.40
CA LYS A 171 15.53 15.86 12.34
C LYS A 171 16.07 16.24 10.97
N ASN A 172 15.42 15.77 9.89
CA ASN A 172 15.83 16.11 8.53
C ASN A 172 15.60 17.59 8.21
N LEU A 173 14.56 18.23 8.79
CA LEU A 173 14.36 19.68 8.65
C LEU A 173 15.46 20.46 9.39
N GLU A 174 15.81 20.04 10.61
CA GLU A 174 16.85 20.67 11.44
C GLU A 174 18.24 20.57 10.80
N GLU A 175 18.61 19.39 10.24
CA GLU A 175 19.89 19.20 9.54
C GLU A 175 19.99 20.06 8.26
N MET A 176 18.88 20.24 7.53
CA MET A 176 18.84 21.07 6.33
C MET A 176 18.92 22.57 6.64
N GLU A 177 18.37 23.01 7.77
CA GLU A 177 18.53 24.39 8.27
C GLU A 177 19.97 24.66 8.73
N GLU A 178 20.64 23.71 9.39
CA GLU A 178 22.05 23.85 9.79
C GLU A 178 23.03 23.92 8.61
N GLU A 179 22.81 23.16 7.53
CA GLU A 179 23.64 23.25 6.31
C GLU A 179 23.50 24.61 5.60
N THR A 180 22.29 25.19 5.55
CA THR A 180 22.08 26.52 4.94
C THR A 180 22.70 27.67 5.73
N LEU A 181 22.82 27.53 7.05
CA LEU A 181 23.48 28.51 7.92
C LEU A 181 25.00 28.49 7.76
N HIS A 182 25.59 27.31 7.54
CA HIS A 182 27.04 27.17 7.34
C HIS A 182 27.55 27.74 6.01
N ASP A 183 26.76 27.66 4.93
CA ASP A 183 27.13 28.24 3.63
C ASP A 183 27.05 29.77 3.59
N THR A 184 26.29 30.39 4.51
CA THR A 184 26.14 31.86 4.56
C THR A 184 27.29 32.55 5.31
N VAL A 185 28.02 31.83 6.17
CA VAL A 185 29.14 32.37 6.98
C VAL A 185 30.49 32.24 6.27
N GLY A 186 30.58 31.46 5.19
CA GLY A 186 31.81 31.24 4.42
C GLY A 186 32.10 32.25 3.29
N SER A 187 31.24 33.26 3.06
CA SER A 187 31.37 34.24 1.96
C SER A 187 31.31 35.70 2.42
N MET A 188 31.97 36.05 3.53
CA MET A 188 32.33 37.43 3.87
C MET A 188 33.80 37.56 4.25
#